data_AF-A0A537MPN2-F1
#
_entry.id   AF-A0A537MPN2-F1
#
_cell.length_a   1.000
_cell.length_b   1.000
_cell.length_c   1.000
_cell.angle_alpha   90.00
_cell.angle_beta   90.00
_cell.angle_gamma   90.00
#
_symmetry.space_group_name_H-M   'P 1'
#
loop_
_entity.id
_entity.type
_entity.pdbx_description
1 polymer ?
#
loop_
_entity_poly.entity_id
_entity_poly.type
_entity_poly.pdbx_seq_one_letter_code
_entity_poly.pdbx_strand_id
1 'polypeptide(L)'
;GLGERCGNANMISLIPNLVLKMGFETGLKDGALQRLTHLSRLLDDRLNVGTNRSAAYVGTRAFAHKGGLHVSAVEKDPRTYEHVDPEIVGNQRIIVVSDQAGRSNIMARFRQIGLEVDAKDPGVARLLEIVKERESEGYAYDGADASFELLARHELHTVPDYFALQSFRVLAERRVNARGQLIALSEATVKLEIAGRRAMEVGEGNGPVNALDAALRKALIPVYPELADMRLVDFKVRILDSAGGTAATTRVMIESADAKGRRWSTIGVSPNIVDASYNALYDAITYKLFRDGAAPATGPGTVRSTTAPA
;
A
#
# COMPACT_ATOMS: atom_id res chain seq x y z
N GLY A 1 28.31 -1.91 -4.96
CA GLY A 1 27.82 -3.19 -5.53
C GLY A 1 27.78 -3.16 -7.04
N LEU A 2 27.62 -1.99 -7.67
CA LEU A 2 27.65 -1.87 -9.12
C LEU A 2 29.07 -2.04 -9.68
N GLY A 3 29.19 -2.51 -10.92
CA GLY A 3 30.44 -2.73 -11.62
C GLY A 3 30.30 -3.82 -12.67
N GLU A 4 31.38 -4.15 -13.37
CA GLU A 4 31.37 -5.22 -14.37
C GLU A 4 31.14 -6.61 -13.75
N ARG A 5 30.43 -7.48 -14.47
CA ARG A 5 30.17 -8.89 -14.12
C ARG A 5 29.54 -9.05 -12.73
N CYS A 6 30.34 -9.34 -11.71
CA CYS A 6 29.89 -9.55 -10.33
C CYS A 6 29.76 -8.24 -9.53
N GLY A 7 30.16 -7.11 -10.13
CA GLY A 7 30.13 -5.80 -9.49
C GLY A 7 31.34 -5.51 -8.62
N ASN A 8 31.47 -4.26 -8.18
CA ASN A 8 32.47 -3.85 -7.21
C ASN A 8 32.00 -4.09 -5.77
N ALA A 9 32.95 -4.00 -4.84
CA ALA A 9 32.72 -4.02 -3.41
C ALA A 9 31.49 -3.18 -3.01
N ASN A 10 30.63 -3.76 -2.16
CA ASN A 10 29.37 -3.11 -1.84
C ASN A 10 29.52 -2.09 -0.71
N MET A 11 29.73 -0.81 -1.06
CA MET A 11 29.82 0.28 -0.09
C MET A 11 28.62 0.38 0.84
N ILE A 12 27.41 0.02 0.38
CA ILE A 12 26.20 -0.02 1.21
C ILE A 12 26.33 -1.03 2.36
N SER A 13 27.00 -2.15 2.13
CA SER A 13 27.24 -3.18 3.15
C SER A 13 28.51 -2.94 3.95
N LEU A 14 29.57 -2.43 3.29
CA LEU A 14 30.88 -2.22 3.91
C LEU A 14 30.89 -1.05 4.89
N ILE A 15 30.31 0.09 4.53
CA ILE A 15 30.36 1.30 5.35
C ILE A 15 29.74 1.03 6.75
N PRO A 16 28.50 0.50 6.88
CA PRO A 16 27.93 0.21 8.20
C PRO A 16 28.71 -0.84 8.98
N ASN A 17 29.30 -1.85 8.32
CA ASN A 17 30.13 -2.83 9.02
C ASN A 17 31.37 -2.18 9.63
N LEU A 18 32.09 -1.39 8.83
CA LEU A 18 33.31 -0.71 9.28
C LEU A 18 33.02 0.23 10.46
N VAL A 19 31.95 1.02 10.36
CA VAL A 19 31.59 1.99 11.40
C VAL A 19 30.95 1.32 12.64
N LEU A 20 29.90 0.51 12.45
CA LEU A 20 29.06 0.02 13.55
C LEU A 20 29.54 -1.30 14.18
N LYS A 21 30.33 -2.10 13.45
CA LYS A 21 30.78 -3.42 13.92
C LYS A 21 32.25 -3.46 14.26
N MET A 22 33.06 -2.67 13.56
CA MET A 22 34.51 -2.69 13.70
C MET A 22 35.09 -1.42 14.33
N GLY A 23 34.28 -0.36 14.48
CA GLY A 23 34.70 0.89 15.13
C GLY A 23 35.73 1.71 14.32
N PHE A 24 35.79 1.55 13.00
CA PHE A 24 36.70 2.32 12.16
C PHE A 24 36.20 3.75 11.93
N GLU A 25 37.12 4.71 11.99
CA GLU A 25 36.91 6.05 11.48
C GLU A 25 36.98 6.05 9.94
N THR A 26 35.92 6.54 9.29
CA THR A 26 35.76 6.47 7.83
C THR A 26 35.74 7.84 7.13
N GLY A 27 35.92 8.93 7.90
CA GLY A 27 35.80 10.31 7.39
C GLY A 27 34.38 10.72 6.99
N LEU A 28 33.37 9.89 7.27
CA LEU A 28 31.97 10.22 7.04
C LEU A 28 31.49 11.24 8.08
N LYS A 29 30.73 12.23 7.61
CA LYS A 29 30.08 13.21 8.49
C LYS A 29 29.01 12.52 9.35
N ASP A 30 28.74 13.11 10.51
CA ASP A 30 27.58 12.75 11.33
C ASP A 30 26.30 12.76 10.49
N GLY A 31 25.42 11.78 10.73
CA GLY A 31 24.18 11.64 9.95
C GLY A 31 24.34 10.99 8.58
N ALA A 32 25.57 10.62 8.15
CA ALA A 32 25.77 10.04 6.82
C ALA A 32 25.20 8.63 6.68
N LEU A 33 25.30 7.80 7.74
CA LEU A 33 24.76 6.44 7.75
C LEU A 33 23.24 6.43 7.53
N GLN A 34 22.53 7.38 8.13
CA GLN A 34 21.08 7.54 8.04
C GLN A 34 20.61 7.82 6.61
N ARG A 35 21.51 8.22 5.70
CA ARG A 35 21.19 8.45 4.28
C ARG A 35 21.42 7.23 3.39
N LEU A 36 21.98 6.14 3.90
CA LEU A 36 22.36 4.97 3.09
C LEU A 36 21.17 4.33 2.40
N THR A 37 20.08 4.10 3.13
CA THR A 37 18.87 3.48 2.56
C THR A 37 18.27 4.35 1.45
N HIS A 38 18.18 5.65 1.67
CA HIS A 38 17.72 6.60 0.64
C HIS A 38 18.63 6.59 -0.59
N LEU A 39 19.95 6.65 -0.38
CA LEU A 39 20.94 6.63 -1.47
C LEU A 39 20.86 5.35 -2.30
N SER A 40 20.70 4.19 -1.67
CA SER A 40 20.53 2.91 -2.38
C SER A 40 19.30 2.93 -3.27
N ARG A 41 18.15 3.35 -2.75
CA ARG A 41 16.89 3.42 -3.51
C ARG A 41 16.96 4.44 -4.65
N LEU A 42 17.55 5.61 -4.39
CA LEU A 42 17.76 6.63 -5.41
C LEU A 42 18.60 6.10 -6.58
N LEU A 43 19.63 5.31 -6.30
CA LEU A 43 20.46 4.72 -7.34
C LEU A 43 19.72 3.63 -8.13
N ASP A 44 18.98 2.77 -7.45
CA ASP A 44 18.13 1.74 -8.08
C ASP A 44 17.10 2.38 -9.02
N ASP A 45 16.41 3.43 -8.56
CA ASP A 45 15.43 4.18 -9.33
C ASP A 45 16.06 4.82 -10.58
N ARG A 46 17.26 5.43 -10.45
CA ARG A 46 17.97 6.05 -11.59
C ARG A 46 18.45 5.06 -12.63
N LEU A 47 18.71 3.82 -12.22
CA LEU A 47 19.12 2.74 -13.10
C LEU A 47 17.92 1.94 -13.64
N ASN A 48 16.70 2.30 -13.23
CA ASN A 48 15.47 1.57 -13.55
C ASN A 48 15.58 0.08 -13.19
N VAL A 49 16.24 -0.23 -12.07
CA VAL A 49 16.37 -1.60 -11.54
C VAL A 49 15.53 -1.75 -10.29
N GLY A 50 14.96 -2.94 -10.10
CA GLY A 50 14.20 -3.22 -8.89
C GLY A 50 15.10 -3.26 -7.66
N THR A 51 14.72 -2.55 -6.58
CA THR A 51 15.44 -2.59 -5.32
C THR A 51 15.59 -4.01 -4.79
N ASN A 52 16.83 -4.38 -4.44
CA ASN A 52 17.09 -5.64 -3.77
C ASN A 52 16.55 -5.60 -2.33
N ARG A 53 15.36 -6.18 -2.14
CA ARG A 53 14.66 -6.20 -0.85
C ARG A 53 15.45 -6.92 0.26
N SER A 54 16.36 -7.82 -0.09
CA SER A 54 17.17 -8.57 0.87
C SER A 54 18.59 -8.00 1.02
N ALA A 55 18.88 -6.83 0.46
CA ALA A 55 20.18 -6.19 0.61
C ALA A 55 20.47 -5.91 2.10
N ALA A 56 21.69 -6.20 2.54
CA ALA A 56 22.13 -5.92 3.90
C ALA A 56 21.95 -4.43 4.22
N TYR A 57 21.49 -4.14 5.44
CA TYR A 57 21.19 -2.80 5.97
C TYR A 57 20.03 -2.05 5.29
N VAL A 58 19.99 -1.96 3.95
CA VAL A 58 19.06 -1.05 3.24
C VAL A 58 17.85 -1.76 2.64
N GLY A 59 17.90 -3.09 2.54
CA GLY A 59 16.80 -3.88 2.01
C GLY A 59 15.58 -3.80 2.92
N THR A 60 14.38 -3.75 2.34
CA THR A 60 13.15 -3.71 3.13
C THR A 60 12.94 -4.97 3.99
N ARG A 61 13.58 -6.10 3.63
CA ARG A 61 13.55 -7.34 4.42
C ARG A 61 14.66 -7.42 5.47
N ALA A 62 15.62 -6.48 5.49
CA ALA A 62 16.76 -6.53 6.40
C ALA A 62 16.34 -6.40 7.89
N PHE A 63 15.24 -5.70 8.16
CA PHE A 63 14.67 -5.51 9.50
C PHE A 63 13.17 -5.88 9.53
N ALA A 64 12.79 -6.87 8.72
CA ALA A 64 11.41 -7.33 8.64
C ALA A 64 11.19 -8.57 9.53
N HIS A 65 10.15 -8.52 10.36
CA HIS A 65 9.78 -9.59 11.28
C HIS A 65 8.41 -10.15 10.91
N LYS A 66 8.38 -11.39 10.39
CA LYS A 66 7.16 -12.08 9.93
C LYS A 66 6.56 -13.00 11.00
N GLY A 67 7.39 -13.82 11.63
CA GLY A 67 6.92 -14.82 12.60
C GLY A 67 6.51 -14.19 13.93
N GLY A 68 5.37 -14.61 14.48
CA GLY A 68 4.85 -14.05 15.74
C GLY A 68 5.80 -14.18 16.94
N LEU A 69 6.63 -15.23 16.98
CA LEU A 69 7.66 -15.39 18.00
C LEU A 69 8.77 -14.33 17.86
N HIS A 70 9.19 -14.03 16.63
CA HIS A 70 10.21 -13.02 16.36
C HIS A 70 9.70 -11.63 16.73
N VAL A 71 8.45 -11.31 16.35
CA VAL A 71 7.82 -10.03 16.71
C VAL A 71 7.72 -9.87 18.22
N SER A 72 7.27 -10.92 18.93
CA SER A 72 7.17 -10.90 20.39
C SER A 72 8.52 -10.64 21.07
N ALA A 73 9.60 -11.22 20.55
CA ALA A 73 10.95 -11.03 21.09
C ALA A 73 11.50 -9.63 20.78
N VAL A 74 11.35 -9.15 19.54
CA VAL A 74 11.82 -7.82 19.10
C VAL A 74 11.11 -6.69 19.83
N GLU A 75 9.82 -6.84 20.11
CA GLU A 75 9.07 -5.84 20.91
C GLU A 75 9.56 -5.76 22.36
N LYS A 76 10.15 -6.83 22.91
CA LYS A 76 10.73 -6.84 24.25
C LYS A 76 12.17 -6.34 24.27
N ASP A 77 13.00 -6.87 23.37
CA ASP A 77 14.38 -6.44 23.18
C ASP A 77 14.75 -6.60 21.69
N PRO A 78 14.83 -5.48 20.94
CA PRO A 78 15.19 -5.50 19.53
C PRO A 78 16.49 -6.24 19.21
N ARG A 79 17.46 -6.23 20.12
CA ARG A 79 18.80 -6.84 19.91
C ARG A 79 18.76 -8.36 19.75
N THR A 80 17.64 -8.99 20.09
CA THR A 80 17.44 -10.44 19.93
C THR A 80 17.41 -10.88 18.46
N TYR A 81 16.99 -10.01 17.54
CA TYR A 81 16.92 -10.30 16.11
C TYR A 81 17.48 -9.17 15.22
N GLU A 82 17.64 -7.96 15.75
CA GLU A 82 18.18 -6.82 15.02
C GLU A 82 19.65 -6.62 15.38
N HIS A 83 20.52 -6.79 14.39
CA HIS A 83 21.95 -6.65 14.61
C HIS A 83 22.38 -5.18 14.83
N VAL A 84 21.61 -4.21 14.34
CA VAL A 84 21.76 -2.77 14.61
C VAL A 84 20.38 -2.15 14.65
N ASP A 85 20.25 -0.98 15.27
CA ASP A 85 19.05 -0.18 15.15
C ASP A 85 18.86 0.24 13.67
N PRO A 86 17.72 -0.08 13.03
CA PRO A 86 17.48 0.24 11.63
C PRO A 86 17.57 1.74 11.31
N GLU A 87 17.21 2.61 12.26
CA GLU A 87 17.20 4.06 12.04
C GLU A 87 18.60 4.62 11.78
N ILE A 88 19.63 3.99 12.36
CA ILE A 88 21.05 4.38 12.17
C ILE A 88 21.45 4.32 10.69
N VAL A 89 20.88 3.40 9.91
CA VAL A 89 21.17 3.25 8.47
C VAL A 89 20.06 3.83 7.57
N GLY A 90 19.13 4.58 8.16
CA GLY A 90 18.00 5.17 7.45
C GLY A 90 16.95 4.17 7.01
N ASN A 91 16.94 2.98 7.62
CA ASN A 91 15.91 1.98 7.41
C ASN A 91 14.93 2.02 8.59
N GLN A 92 13.94 1.15 8.57
CA GLN A 92 12.96 1.05 9.64
C GLN A 92 12.63 -0.42 9.93
N ARG A 93 12.21 -0.70 11.17
CA ARG A 93 11.64 -1.99 11.52
C ARG A 93 10.31 -2.18 10.80
N ILE A 94 10.12 -3.34 10.17
CA ILE A 94 8.87 -3.69 9.51
C ILE A 94 8.28 -4.91 10.21
N ILE A 95 7.10 -4.74 10.81
CA ILE A 95 6.32 -5.88 11.32
C ILE A 95 5.40 -6.33 10.20
N VAL A 96 5.66 -7.53 9.68
CA VAL A 96 4.90 -8.09 8.57
C VAL A 96 3.63 -8.74 9.12
N VAL A 97 2.51 -8.46 8.47
CA VAL A 97 1.21 -9.08 8.77
C VAL A 97 0.84 -10.01 7.64
N SER A 98 0.80 -11.30 7.97
CA SER A 98 0.79 -12.37 6.99
C SER A 98 0.13 -13.68 7.50
N ASP A 99 0.17 -14.73 6.70
CA ASP A 99 -0.24 -16.11 6.93
C ASP A 99 0.43 -16.70 8.18
N GLN A 100 1.70 -16.35 8.39
CA GLN A 100 2.50 -16.72 9.57
C GLN A 100 2.40 -15.71 10.73
N ALA A 101 1.57 -14.67 10.62
CA ALA A 101 1.40 -13.70 11.69
C ALA A 101 0.62 -14.31 12.84
N GLY A 102 0.98 -13.88 14.05
CA GLY A 102 0.20 -14.15 15.27
C GLY A 102 -0.47 -12.88 15.79
N ARG A 103 -1.14 -13.02 16.94
CA ARG A 103 -1.68 -11.87 17.69
C ARG A 103 -0.64 -10.77 17.90
N SER A 104 0.60 -11.13 18.25
CA SER A 104 1.67 -10.15 18.50
C SER A 104 1.94 -9.23 17.31
N ASN A 105 1.86 -9.73 16.07
CA ASN A 105 2.00 -8.92 14.86
C ASN A 105 0.88 -7.88 14.76
N ILE A 106 -0.37 -8.32 14.92
CA ILE A 106 -1.54 -7.44 14.86
C ILE A 106 -1.44 -6.35 15.94
N MET A 107 -1.11 -6.74 17.18
CA MET A 107 -0.97 -5.78 18.29
C MET A 107 0.15 -4.78 18.07
N ALA A 108 1.30 -5.21 17.54
CA ALA A 108 2.40 -4.31 17.20
C ALA A 108 1.98 -3.32 16.11
N ARG A 109 1.22 -3.78 15.12
CA ARG A 109 0.71 -2.91 14.06
C ARG A 109 -0.37 -1.95 14.53
N PHE A 110 -1.26 -2.36 15.44
CA PHE A 110 -2.20 -1.46 16.10
C PHE A 110 -1.49 -0.30 16.79
N ARG A 111 -0.40 -0.58 17.53
CA ARG A 111 0.42 0.47 18.13
C ARG A 111 1.02 1.42 17.08
N GLN A 112 1.53 0.89 15.95
CA GLN A 112 2.09 1.73 14.88
C GLN A 112 1.08 2.69 14.26
N ILE A 113 -0.21 2.30 14.19
CA ILE A 113 -1.29 3.13 13.64
C ILE A 113 -2.07 3.90 14.72
N GLY A 114 -1.62 3.84 15.98
CA GLY A 114 -2.25 4.54 17.11
C GLY A 114 -3.62 3.97 17.51
N LEU A 115 -3.84 2.66 17.34
CA LEU A 115 -5.01 1.95 17.84
C LEU A 115 -4.70 1.27 19.18
N GLU A 116 -5.47 1.63 20.21
CA GLU A 116 -5.45 0.96 21.51
C GLU A 116 -6.59 -0.05 21.58
N VAL A 117 -6.25 -1.33 21.61
CA VAL A 117 -7.19 -2.45 21.65
C VAL A 117 -6.67 -3.45 22.66
N ASP A 118 -7.56 -4.13 23.40
CA ASP A 118 -7.15 -5.26 24.24
C ASP A 118 -6.76 -6.45 23.34
N ALA A 119 -5.63 -7.09 23.62
CA ALA A 119 -5.19 -8.29 22.91
C ALA A 119 -6.19 -9.47 23.00
N LYS A 120 -7.08 -9.43 24.00
CA LYS A 120 -8.18 -10.39 24.20
C LYS A 120 -9.45 -10.05 23.43
N ASP A 121 -9.52 -8.89 22.78
CA ASP A 121 -10.68 -8.51 21.98
C ASP A 121 -10.94 -9.56 20.88
N PRO A 122 -12.17 -10.08 20.73
CA PRO A 122 -12.51 -11.05 19.69
C PRO A 122 -12.23 -10.55 18.26
N GLY A 123 -12.31 -9.24 18.01
CA GLY A 123 -11.98 -8.60 16.74
C GLY A 123 -10.53 -8.77 16.33
N VAL A 124 -9.60 -8.89 17.29
CA VAL A 124 -8.18 -9.18 16.99
C VAL A 124 -8.04 -10.56 16.33
N ALA A 125 -8.76 -11.56 16.82
CA ALA A 125 -8.73 -12.90 16.26
C ALA A 125 -9.37 -12.95 14.87
N ARG A 126 -10.52 -12.28 14.70
CA ARG A 126 -11.20 -12.20 13.40
C ARG A 126 -10.34 -11.48 12.35
N LEU A 127 -9.74 -10.35 12.72
CA LEU A 127 -8.81 -9.62 11.84
C LEU A 127 -7.63 -10.50 11.41
N LEU A 128 -7.07 -11.29 12.32
CA LEU A 128 -5.97 -12.19 11.99
C LEU A 128 -6.40 -13.24 10.95
N GLU A 129 -7.58 -13.83 11.08
CA GLU A 129 -8.08 -14.79 10.09
C GLU A 129 -8.36 -14.13 8.72
N ILE A 130 -8.98 -12.94 8.70
CA ILE A 130 -9.21 -12.17 7.47
C ILE A 130 -7.89 -11.84 6.77
N VAL A 131 -6.86 -11.48 7.53
CA VAL A 131 -5.52 -11.23 6.98
C VAL A 131 -4.96 -12.47 6.29
N LYS A 132 -5.02 -13.63 6.95
CA LYS A 132 -4.49 -14.89 6.40
C LYS A 132 -5.23 -15.30 5.13
N GLU A 133 -6.55 -15.20 5.15
CA GLU A 133 -7.41 -15.45 3.99
C GLU A 133 -7.00 -14.54 2.82
N ARG A 134 -6.94 -13.23 3.05
CA ARG A 134 -6.59 -12.26 2.00
C ARG A 134 -5.17 -12.43 1.49
N GLU A 135 -4.19 -12.81 2.32
CA GLU A 135 -2.85 -13.10 1.79
C GLU A 135 -2.85 -14.32 0.86
N SER A 136 -3.66 -15.34 1.16
CA SER A 136 -3.81 -16.50 0.28
C SER A 136 -4.39 -16.12 -1.09
N GLU A 137 -5.21 -15.06 -1.15
CA GLU A 137 -5.74 -14.47 -2.38
C GLU A 137 -4.74 -13.54 -3.09
N GLY A 138 -3.64 -13.17 -2.41
CA GLY A 138 -2.55 -12.38 -2.98
C GLY A 138 -2.31 -11.01 -2.34
N TYR A 139 -3.09 -10.63 -1.33
CA TYR A 139 -2.87 -9.37 -0.62
C TYR A 139 -1.51 -9.40 0.10
N ALA A 140 -0.84 -8.26 0.12
CA ALA A 140 0.32 -8.03 0.98
C ALA A 140 0.18 -6.64 1.58
N TYR A 141 -0.12 -6.60 2.87
CA TYR A 141 -0.27 -5.36 3.61
C TYR A 141 1.08 -4.67 3.90
N ASP A 142 2.19 -5.36 3.65
CA ASP A 142 3.54 -4.79 3.71
C ASP A 142 3.73 -3.72 2.64
N GLY A 143 3.77 -2.46 3.07
CA GLY A 143 3.84 -1.30 2.18
C GLY A 143 2.47 -0.81 1.67
N ALA A 144 1.37 -1.33 2.22
CA ALA A 144 0.01 -0.82 2.04
C ALA A 144 -0.61 -0.52 3.42
N ASP A 145 0.09 0.31 4.20
CA ASP A 145 -0.25 0.60 5.60
C ASP A 145 -1.67 1.14 5.77
N ALA A 146 -2.15 1.97 4.82
CA ALA A 146 -3.50 2.53 4.88
C ALA A 146 -4.59 1.47 4.67
N SER A 147 -4.39 0.52 3.74
CA SER A 147 -5.33 -0.59 3.56
C SER A 147 -5.39 -1.51 4.79
N PHE A 148 -4.24 -1.76 5.45
CA PHE A 148 -4.24 -2.49 6.71
C PHE A 148 -4.97 -1.74 7.82
N GLU A 149 -4.68 -0.44 7.98
CA GLU A 149 -5.34 0.41 8.97
C GLU A 149 -6.86 0.43 8.77
N LEU A 150 -7.33 0.58 7.53
CA LEU A 150 -8.76 0.52 7.22
C LEU A 150 -9.37 -0.84 7.53
N LEU A 151 -8.72 -1.94 7.16
CA LEU A 151 -9.19 -3.28 7.47
C LEU A 151 -9.32 -3.48 9.00
N ALA A 152 -8.30 -3.09 9.76
CA ALA A 152 -8.29 -3.17 11.21
C ALA A 152 -9.42 -2.34 11.83
N ARG A 153 -9.55 -1.08 11.41
CA ARG A 153 -10.56 -0.16 11.94
C ARG A 153 -11.97 -0.57 11.58
N HIS A 154 -12.19 -1.12 10.38
CA HIS A 154 -13.48 -1.65 9.98
C HIS A 154 -13.89 -2.86 10.83
N GLU A 155 -12.96 -3.79 11.08
CA GLU A 155 -13.22 -4.96 11.94
C GLU A 155 -13.53 -4.57 13.41
N LEU A 156 -13.03 -3.41 13.83
CA LEU A 156 -13.30 -2.82 15.14
C LEU A 156 -14.44 -1.78 15.11
N HIS A 157 -15.14 -1.64 13.98
CA HIS A 157 -16.26 -0.69 13.78
C HIS A 157 -15.93 0.78 14.09
N THR A 158 -14.72 1.22 13.77
CA THR A 158 -14.23 2.60 14.03
C THR A 158 -14.07 3.46 12.78
N VAL A 159 -14.33 2.92 11.59
CA VAL A 159 -14.40 3.66 10.32
C VAL A 159 -15.82 3.55 9.78
N PRO A 160 -16.48 4.67 9.45
CA PRO A 160 -17.81 4.63 8.88
C PRO A 160 -17.76 4.37 7.37
N ASP A 161 -18.88 3.94 6.80
CA ASP A 161 -19.05 3.85 5.35
C ASP A 161 -19.30 5.25 4.76
N TYR A 162 -18.44 5.68 3.84
CA TYR A 162 -18.59 6.98 3.17
C TYR A 162 -19.40 6.90 1.87
N PHE A 163 -19.25 5.81 1.14
CA PHE A 163 -19.92 5.53 -0.12
C PHE A 163 -19.85 4.04 -0.43
N ALA A 164 -20.76 3.53 -1.24
CA ALA A 164 -20.72 2.17 -1.75
C ALA A 164 -20.78 2.14 -3.28
N LEU A 165 -19.96 1.30 -3.89
CA LEU A 165 -20.04 1.03 -5.31
C LEU A 165 -21.17 0.03 -5.60
N GLN A 166 -22.08 0.40 -6.49
CA GLN A 166 -23.07 -0.52 -7.03
C GLN A 166 -22.55 -1.21 -8.29
N SER A 167 -21.90 -0.46 -9.18
CA SER A 167 -21.24 -1.01 -10.37
C SER A 167 -20.33 0.03 -11.00
N PHE A 168 -19.30 -0.42 -11.74
CA PHE A 168 -18.62 0.40 -12.73
C PHE A 168 -18.55 -0.32 -14.07
N ARG A 169 -18.39 0.45 -15.14
CA ARG A 169 -18.07 -0.03 -16.47
C ARG A 169 -16.94 0.83 -17.02
N VAL A 170 -15.94 0.20 -17.61
CA VAL A 170 -14.86 0.91 -18.31
C VAL A 170 -14.80 0.45 -19.76
N LEU A 171 -14.80 1.43 -20.67
CA LEU A 171 -14.64 1.24 -22.11
C LEU A 171 -13.27 1.81 -22.48
N ALA A 172 -12.45 1.02 -23.18
CA ALA A 172 -11.17 1.46 -23.72
C ALA A 172 -11.25 1.45 -25.25
N GLU A 173 -10.96 2.59 -25.86
CA GLU A 173 -10.96 2.77 -27.31
C GLU A 173 -9.55 3.12 -27.78
N ARG A 174 -9.06 2.39 -28.80
CA ARG A 174 -7.87 2.77 -29.57
C ARG A 174 -8.30 3.01 -31.01
N ARG A 175 -8.23 4.26 -31.46
CA ARG A 175 -8.68 4.65 -32.81
C ARG A 175 -7.76 5.68 -33.45
N VAL A 176 -7.91 5.86 -34.75
CA VAL A 176 -7.32 6.99 -35.49
C VAL A 176 -8.36 8.11 -35.55
N ASN A 177 -8.01 9.31 -35.08
CA ASN A 177 -8.92 10.45 -35.10
C ASN A 177 -9.01 11.09 -36.50
N ALA A 178 -9.88 12.09 -36.66
CA ALA A 178 -10.07 12.81 -37.93
C ALA A 178 -8.81 13.53 -38.46
N ARG A 179 -7.76 13.69 -37.63
CA ARG A 179 -6.46 14.26 -38.01
C ARG A 179 -5.42 13.20 -38.38
N GLY A 180 -5.83 11.93 -38.51
CA GLY A 180 -4.92 10.82 -38.80
C GLY A 180 -4.04 10.41 -37.62
N GLN A 181 -4.33 10.88 -36.40
CA GLN A 181 -3.52 10.58 -35.21
C GLN A 181 -4.09 9.38 -34.46
N LEU A 182 -3.23 8.43 -34.09
CA LEU A 182 -3.60 7.34 -33.20
C LEU A 182 -3.82 7.90 -31.78
N ILE A 183 -5.02 7.67 -31.25
CA ILE A 183 -5.40 8.04 -29.89
C ILE A 183 -5.86 6.80 -29.12
N ALA A 184 -5.59 6.80 -27.82
CA ALA A 184 -6.12 5.84 -26.87
C ALA A 184 -6.85 6.61 -25.78
N LEU A 185 -8.14 6.31 -25.61
CA LEU A 185 -9.00 6.96 -24.63
C LEU A 185 -9.71 5.87 -23.82
N SER A 186 -10.04 6.20 -22.58
CA SER A 186 -10.91 5.36 -21.78
C SER A 186 -12.02 6.21 -21.16
N GLU A 187 -13.20 5.61 -21.08
CA GLU A 187 -14.37 6.18 -20.43
C GLU A 187 -14.80 5.22 -19.32
N ALA A 188 -15.07 5.73 -18.13
CA ALA A 188 -15.60 4.97 -17.02
C ALA A 188 -16.94 5.54 -16.59
N THR A 189 -17.95 4.68 -16.49
CA THR A 189 -19.22 4.98 -15.82
C THR A 189 -19.20 4.34 -14.44
N VAL A 190 -19.45 5.11 -13.38
CA VAL A 190 -19.59 4.62 -12.01
C VAL A 190 -21.01 4.85 -11.51
N LYS A 191 -21.56 3.86 -10.80
CA LYS A 191 -22.80 3.98 -10.03
C LYS A 191 -22.47 3.80 -8.56
N LEU A 192 -22.67 4.85 -7.77
CA LEU A 192 -22.36 4.90 -6.35
C LEU A 192 -23.63 5.15 -5.54
N GLU A 193 -23.62 4.68 -4.32
CA GLU A 193 -24.52 5.12 -3.27
C GLU A 193 -23.75 6.02 -2.29
N ILE A 194 -24.21 7.26 -2.14
CA ILE A 194 -23.57 8.30 -1.33
C ILE A 194 -24.69 9.04 -0.60
N ALA A 195 -24.64 9.17 0.72
CA ALA A 195 -25.69 9.83 1.50
C ALA A 195 -27.10 9.20 1.34
N GLY A 196 -27.18 7.88 1.10
CA GLY A 196 -28.43 7.20 0.74
C GLY A 196 -29.02 7.62 -0.62
N ARG A 197 -28.26 8.33 -1.46
CA ARG A 197 -28.65 8.71 -2.82
C ARG A 197 -27.80 7.95 -3.83
N ARG A 198 -28.43 7.57 -4.93
CA ARG A 198 -27.72 6.97 -6.07
C ARG A 198 -27.15 8.07 -6.95
N ALA A 199 -25.85 8.03 -7.18
CA ALA A 199 -25.14 8.88 -8.12
C ALA A 199 -24.65 8.02 -9.30
N MET A 200 -24.78 8.54 -10.52
CA MET A 200 -24.17 7.94 -11.70
C MET A 200 -23.34 9.00 -12.40
N GLU A 201 -22.04 8.77 -12.50
CA GLU A 201 -21.12 9.69 -13.14
C GLU A 201 -20.28 9.01 -14.20
N VAL A 202 -19.88 9.81 -15.19
CA VAL A 202 -18.98 9.42 -16.26
C VAL A 202 -17.72 10.27 -16.18
N GLY A 203 -16.58 9.60 -16.29
CA GLY A 203 -15.25 10.21 -16.36
C GLY A 203 -14.48 9.67 -17.55
N GLU A 204 -13.66 10.51 -18.15
CA GLU A 204 -12.76 10.17 -19.25
C GLU A 204 -11.31 10.26 -18.79
N GLY A 205 -10.42 9.53 -19.45
CA GLY A 205 -8.99 9.56 -19.14
C GLY A 205 -8.12 8.94 -20.23
N ASN A 206 -6.82 9.08 -20.06
CA ASN A 206 -5.82 8.49 -20.97
C ASN A 206 -5.64 6.97 -20.76
N GLY A 207 -6.38 6.38 -19.83
CA GLY A 207 -6.39 4.95 -19.54
C GLY A 207 -7.52 4.60 -18.57
N PRO A 208 -7.81 3.29 -18.40
CA PRO A 208 -8.99 2.83 -17.67
C PRO A 208 -9.01 3.27 -16.21
N VAL A 209 -7.85 3.24 -15.54
CA VAL A 209 -7.72 3.66 -14.14
C VAL A 209 -7.91 5.17 -13.98
N ASN A 210 -7.38 5.97 -14.92
CA ASN A 210 -7.54 7.41 -14.89
C ASN A 210 -9.00 7.83 -15.12
N ALA A 211 -9.69 7.19 -16.08
CA ALA A 211 -11.10 7.42 -16.32
C ALA A 211 -11.96 7.04 -15.09
N LEU A 212 -11.63 5.91 -14.44
CA LEU A 212 -12.31 5.46 -13.23
C LEU A 212 -12.11 6.43 -12.06
N ASP A 213 -10.87 6.85 -11.78
CA ASP A 213 -10.58 7.85 -10.74
C ASP A 213 -11.30 9.18 -11.03
N ALA A 214 -11.33 9.64 -12.28
CA ALA A 214 -12.06 10.84 -12.68
C ALA A 214 -13.57 10.71 -12.41
N ALA A 215 -14.18 9.57 -12.76
CA ALA A 215 -15.61 9.31 -12.54
C ALA A 215 -15.94 9.24 -11.04
N LEU A 216 -15.13 8.56 -10.24
CA LEU A 216 -15.26 8.50 -8.78
C LEU A 216 -15.16 9.89 -8.17
N ARG A 217 -14.13 10.67 -8.52
CA ARG A 217 -13.94 12.04 -8.01
C ARG A 217 -15.10 12.95 -8.39
N LYS A 218 -15.61 12.86 -9.61
CA LYS A 218 -16.74 13.65 -10.07
C LYS A 218 -18.00 13.38 -9.24
N ALA A 219 -18.23 12.12 -8.83
CA ALA A 219 -19.34 11.75 -7.98
C ALA A 219 -19.14 12.14 -6.50
N LEU A 220 -17.90 12.03 -5.99
CA LEU A 220 -17.60 12.16 -4.57
C LEU A 220 -17.26 13.59 -4.13
N ILE A 221 -16.54 14.38 -4.93
CA ILE A 221 -16.11 15.75 -4.57
C ILE A 221 -17.28 16.67 -4.19
N PRO A 222 -18.47 16.63 -4.84
CA PRO A 222 -19.60 17.45 -4.43
C PRO A 222 -20.07 17.18 -2.99
N VAL A 223 -19.85 15.97 -2.47
CA VAL A 223 -20.20 15.57 -1.09
C VAL A 223 -19.01 15.69 -0.15
N TYR A 224 -17.81 15.41 -0.65
CA TYR A 224 -16.54 15.40 0.08
C TYR A 224 -15.49 16.30 -0.61
N PRO A 225 -15.59 17.64 -0.44
CA PRO A 225 -14.69 18.59 -1.11
C PRO A 225 -13.21 18.38 -0.77
N GLU A 226 -12.90 17.79 0.38
CA GLU A 226 -11.56 17.42 0.82
C GLU A 226 -10.87 16.41 -0.10
N LEU A 227 -11.57 15.75 -1.03
CA LEU A 227 -10.93 14.89 -2.04
C LEU A 227 -10.28 15.67 -3.19
N ALA A 228 -10.57 16.97 -3.33
CA ALA A 228 -10.06 17.78 -4.43
C ALA A 228 -8.53 17.94 -4.42
N ASP A 229 -7.89 17.84 -3.25
CA ASP A 229 -6.44 17.97 -3.10
C ASP A 229 -5.68 16.63 -3.15
N MET A 230 -6.40 15.51 -3.19
CA MET A 230 -5.81 14.17 -3.26
C MET A 230 -5.36 13.87 -4.69
N ARG A 231 -4.15 13.35 -4.84
CA ARG A 231 -3.60 12.91 -6.13
C ARG A 231 -2.90 11.55 -6.00
N LEU A 232 -2.92 10.78 -7.07
CA LEU A 232 -2.12 9.58 -7.22
C LEU A 232 -0.67 9.97 -7.56
N VAL A 233 0.31 9.46 -6.82
CA VAL A 233 1.74 9.78 -7.01
C VAL A 233 2.61 8.58 -7.42
N ASP A 234 2.15 7.35 -7.18
CA ASP A 234 2.81 6.12 -7.65
C ASP A 234 1.79 5.02 -7.94
N PHE A 235 2.08 4.16 -8.91
CA PHE A 235 1.21 3.06 -9.34
C PHE A 235 2.06 1.84 -9.72
N LYS A 236 1.91 0.74 -8.97
CA LYS A 236 2.69 -0.48 -9.17
C LYS A 236 1.78 -1.68 -9.34
N VAL A 237 2.00 -2.41 -10.43
CA VAL A 237 1.30 -3.67 -10.71
C VAL A 237 2.28 -4.83 -10.55
N ARG A 238 1.84 -5.89 -9.86
CA ARG A 238 2.57 -7.15 -9.77
C ARG A 238 1.65 -8.29 -10.16
N ILE A 239 2.14 -9.14 -11.05
CA ILE A 239 1.53 -10.42 -11.37
C ILE A 239 1.92 -11.40 -10.26
N LEU A 240 0.93 -12.09 -9.68
CA LEU A 240 1.17 -13.02 -8.56
C LEU A 240 1.44 -14.44 -9.05
N ASP A 241 0.66 -14.89 -10.02
CA ASP A 241 0.84 -16.19 -10.66
C ASP A 241 1.33 -16.01 -12.10
N SER A 242 2.62 -16.26 -12.34
CA SER A 242 3.17 -16.18 -13.69
C SER A 242 2.69 -17.29 -14.62
N ALA A 243 2.12 -18.38 -14.11
CA ALA A 243 1.64 -19.49 -14.94
C ALA A 243 0.31 -19.15 -15.65
N GLY A 244 -0.54 -18.33 -15.03
CA GLY A 244 -1.83 -17.89 -15.59
C GLY A 244 -1.74 -16.92 -16.79
N GLY A 245 -0.55 -16.44 -17.15
CA GLY A 245 -0.35 -15.55 -18.30
C GLY A 245 -1.21 -14.28 -18.21
N THR A 246 -2.02 -14.01 -19.23
CA THR A 246 -2.92 -12.83 -19.28
C THR A 246 -4.12 -12.93 -18.34
N ALA A 247 -4.42 -14.11 -17.78
CA ALA A 247 -5.49 -14.33 -16.82
C ALA A 247 -4.99 -14.31 -15.36
N ALA A 248 -3.70 -14.03 -15.16
CA ALA A 248 -3.08 -14.07 -13.84
C ALA A 248 -3.67 -13.04 -12.87
N THR A 249 -3.80 -13.43 -11.61
CA THR A 249 -4.17 -12.51 -10.54
C THR A 249 -3.16 -11.38 -10.43
N THR A 250 -3.69 -10.15 -10.48
CA THR A 250 -2.89 -8.93 -10.36
C THR A 250 -3.06 -8.33 -8.98
N ARG A 251 -1.94 -7.86 -8.42
CA ARG A 251 -1.91 -7.00 -7.25
C ARG A 251 -1.51 -5.60 -7.69
N VAL A 252 -2.41 -4.66 -7.43
CA VAL A 252 -2.21 -3.22 -7.68
C VAL A 252 -1.91 -2.54 -6.35
N MET A 253 -0.85 -1.76 -6.32
CA MET A 253 -0.47 -0.91 -5.20
C MET A 253 -0.44 0.53 -5.67
N ILE A 254 -1.16 1.40 -4.96
CA ILE A 254 -1.29 2.82 -5.29
C ILE A 254 -0.73 3.62 -4.13
N GLU A 255 0.11 4.60 -4.43
CA GLU A 255 0.47 5.65 -3.47
C GLU A 255 -0.28 6.93 -3.82
N SER A 256 -0.94 7.49 -2.82
CA SER A 256 -1.64 8.77 -2.89
C SER A 256 -0.96 9.81 -2.02
N ALA A 257 -1.11 11.08 -2.40
CA ALA A 257 -0.65 12.21 -1.63
C ALA A 257 -1.71 13.32 -1.61
N ASP A 258 -1.65 14.20 -0.62
CA ASP A 258 -2.49 15.40 -0.54
C ASP A 258 -1.68 16.70 -0.51
N ALA A 259 -2.36 17.85 -0.47
CA ALA A 259 -1.71 19.15 -0.40
C ALA A 259 -1.02 19.41 0.95
N LYS A 260 -1.37 18.65 2.01
CA LYS A 260 -0.71 18.70 3.33
C LYS A 260 0.62 17.93 3.34
N GLY A 261 0.99 17.29 2.23
CA GLY A 261 2.21 16.50 2.10
C GLY A 261 2.13 15.11 2.73
N ARG A 262 0.94 14.68 3.19
CA ARG A 262 0.75 13.30 3.66
C ARG A 262 0.81 12.37 2.46
N ARG A 263 1.40 11.20 2.65
CA ARG A 263 1.47 10.12 1.65
C ARG A 263 0.98 8.83 2.27
N TRP A 264 0.23 8.05 1.52
CA TRP A 264 -0.28 6.75 1.97
C TRP A 264 -0.40 5.78 0.80
N SER A 265 -0.21 4.50 1.12
CA SER A 265 -0.24 3.43 0.14
C SER A 265 -1.36 2.45 0.43
N THR A 266 -2.06 2.05 -0.63
CA THR A 266 -3.18 1.10 -0.59
C THR A 266 -2.98 -0.01 -1.61
N ILE A 267 -3.75 -1.09 -1.44
CA ILE A 267 -3.64 -2.31 -2.24
C ILE A 267 -5.00 -2.81 -2.68
N GLY A 268 -5.06 -3.34 -3.90
CA GLY A 268 -6.17 -4.13 -4.39
C GLY A 268 -5.66 -5.34 -5.16
N VAL A 269 -6.39 -6.45 -5.06
CA VAL A 269 -6.05 -7.70 -5.72
C VAL A 269 -7.27 -8.21 -6.48
N SER A 270 -7.06 -8.58 -7.75
CA SER A 270 -8.10 -9.12 -8.61
C SER A 270 -7.48 -9.74 -9.87
N PRO A 271 -8.09 -10.78 -10.46
CA PRO A 271 -7.78 -11.21 -11.83
C PRO A 271 -7.99 -10.12 -12.88
N ASN A 272 -8.84 -9.12 -12.58
CA ASN A 272 -9.06 -7.96 -13.43
C ASN A 272 -8.27 -6.76 -12.90
N ILE A 273 -7.30 -6.28 -13.67
CA ILE A 273 -6.46 -5.13 -13.29
C ILE A 273 -7.26 -3.85 -12.99
N VAL A 274 -8.38 -3.62 -13.67
CA VAL A 274 -9.24 -2.45 -13.44
C VAL A 274 -9.96 -2.57 -12.11
N ASP A 275 -10.41 -3.77 -11.76
CA ASP A 275 -11.05 -4.07 -10.48
C ASP A 275 -10.04 -4.04 -9.31
N ALA A 276 -8.84 -4.59 -9.49
CA ALA A 276 -7.75 -4.43 -8.53
C ALA A 276 -7.42 -2.95 -8.30
N SER A 277 -7.42 -2.15 -9.36
CA SER A 277 -7.21 -0.70 -9.27
C SER A 277 -8.35 0.01 -8.55
N TYR A 278 -9.60 -0.39 -8.80
CA TYR A 278 -10.76 0.11 -8.08
C TYR A 278 -10.62 -0.14 -6.57
N ASN A 279 -10.30 -1.37 -6.16
CA ASN A 279 -10.15 -1.73 -4.75
C ASN A 279 -9.06 -0.89 -4.05
N ALA A 280 -7.92 -0.68 -4.71
CA ALA A 280 -6.87 0.19 -4.19
C ALA A 280 -7.31 1.67 -4.10
N LEU A 281 -8.02 2.18 -5.12
CA LEU A 281 -8.55 3.55 -5.12
C LEU A 281 -9.63 3.75 -4.04
N TYR A 282 -10.50 2.76 -3.85
CA TYR A 282 -11.54 2.76 -2.82
C TYR A 282 -10.92 2.93 -1.44
N ASP A 283 -9.92 2.13 -1.11
CA ASP A 283 -9.18 2.26 0.14
C ASP A 283 -8.47 3.61 0.24
N ALA A 284 -7.87 4.10 -0.87
CA ALA A 284 -7.12 5.36 -0.83
C ALA A 284 -8.02 6.56 -0.54
N ILE A 285 -9.21 6.59 -1.15
CA ILE A 285 -10.23 7.62 -0.94
C ILE A 285 -10.80 7.50 0.47
N THR A 286 -11.20 6.30 0.88
CA THR A 286 -11.74 6.02 2.22
C THR A 286 -10.76 6.45 3.31
N TYR A 287 -9.47 6.17 3.13
CA TYR A 287 -8.42 6.57 4.06
C TYR A 287 -8.32 8.09 4.17
N LYS A 288 -8.37 8.83 3.05
CA LYS A 288 -8.34 10.29 3.05
C LYS A 288 -9.52 10.87 3.82
N LEU A 289 -10.74 10.40 3.54
CA LEU A 289 -11.96 10.84 4.21
C LEU A 289 -11.88 10.59 5.71
N PHE A 290 -11.46 9.37 6.10
CA PHE A 290 -11.27 9.02 7.50
C PHE A 290 -10.24 9.90 8.20
N ARG A 291 -9.08 10.13 7.59
CA ARG A 291 -7.99 10.92 8.19
C ARG A 291 -8.29 12.42 8.26
N ASP A 292 -9.20 12.91 7.44
CA ASP A 292 -9.69 14.29 7.52
C ASP A 292 -10.94 14.44 8.41
N GLY A 293 -11.44 13.35 8.99
CA GLY A 293 -12.60 13.38 9.87
C GLY A 293 -13.88 13.75 9.13
N ALA A 294 -13.98 13.37 7.85
CA ALA A 294 -15.18 13.59 7.06
C ALA A 294 -16.39 12.97 7.78
N ALA A 295 -17.51 13.69 7.78
CA ALA A 295 -18.75 13.12 8.30
C ALA A 295 -19.23 12.05 7.31
N PRO A 296 -19.60 10.84 7.78
CA PRO A 296 -20.20 9.87 6.88
C PRO A 296 -21.49 10.45 6.33
N ALA A 297 -21.68 10.28 5.03
CA ALA A 297 -22.90 10.73 4.39
C ALA A 297 -24.06 9.83 4.86
N THR A 298 -24.82 10.29 5.85
CA THR A 298 -25.88 9.52 6.49
C THR A 298 -26.94 9.04 5.49
N GLY A 299 -27.14 7.72 5.40
CA GLY A 299 -28.23 7.02 4.72
C GLY A 299 -28.34 5.57 5.24
N PRO A 300 -29.52 4.92 5.22
CA PRO A 300 -29.73 3.66 5.93
C PRO A 300 -29.07 2.46 5.23
N GLY A 301 -28.09 1.85 5.91
CA GLY A 301 -27.71 0.44 5.75
C GLY A 301 -27.02 0.05 4.44
N THR A 302 -25.72 0.31 4.35
CA THR A 302 -24.85 -0.32 3.34
C THR A 302 -24.54 -1.76 3.73
N VAL A 303 -25.22 -2.72 3.11
CA VAL A 303 -24.81 -4.13 3.10
C VAL A 303 -23.64 -4.28 2.14
N ARG A 304 -22.49 -4.68 2.65
CA ARG A 304 -21.31 -4.98 1.82
C ARG A 304 -21.60 -6.21 0.96
N SER A 305 -21.34 -6.11 -0.34
CA SER A 305 -21.16 -7.29 -1.20
C SER A 305 -19.81 -7.92 -0.85
N THR A 306 -19.82 -8.90 0.06
CA THR A 306 -18.70 -9.82 0.23
C THR A 306 -18.80 -10.85 -0.89
N THR A 307 -18.18 -10.59 -2.03
CA THR A 307 -17.82 -11.65 -2.97
C THR A 307 -16.60 -12.36 -2.42
N ALA A 308 -16.82 -13.33 -1.53
CA ALA A 308 -15.93 -14.49 -1.49
C ALA A 308 -16.20 -15.29 -2.79
N PRO A 309 -15.17 -15.71 -3.53
CA PRO A 309 -15.40 -16.62 -4.64
C PRO A 309 -15.91 -17.96 -4.09
N ALA A 310 -16.98 -18.48 -4.68
CA ALA A 310 -17.41 -19.86 -4.52
C ALA A 310 -16.46 -20.81 -5.28
#